data_AF-A0A1X0NVY4-F1
#
_entry.id   AF-A0A1X0NVY4-F1
#
_cell.length_a   1.000
_cell.length_b   1.000
_cell.length_c   1.000
_cell.angle_alpha   90.00
_cell.angle_beta   90.00
_cell.angle_gamma   90.00
#
_symmetry.space_group_name_H-M   'P 1'
#
loop_
_entity.id
_entity.type
_entity.pdbx_description
1 polymer ?
#
loop_
_entity_poly.entity_id
_entity_poly.type
_entity_poly.pdbx_seq_one_letter_code
_entity_poly.pdbx_strand_id
1 'polypeptide(L)'
;MATATSVKEAIARFEEAEYHRRVAELPEDEKANAPRVVAAEEPRVLLIGMLPPIVKMDKDIATLVNCEHLGLSTNAIEKIGPGLKELKKLKVLSLGRNVIRKIEQLDIPQLEQLWLSYNKIDKLTGLDKLKNLKVLYMSNNLISSWTEIDRLSNQCPELVEVLFLNNPICNNAPSMQEYRYMVLQRLPKLTKLDGVPVDPEEKEEAERRR
;
A
#
# COMPACT_ATOMS: atom_id res chain seq x y z
N MET A 1 -16.96 -12.35 -23.27
CA MET A 1 -16.93 -11.08 -22.52
C MET A 1 -15.77 -11.17 -21.54
N ALA A 2 -14.75 -10.31 -21.66
CA ALA A 2 -13.58 -10.37 -20.77
C ALA A 2 -14.03 -10.12 -19.33
N THR A 3 -13.84 -11.12 -18.46
CA THR A 3 -14.35 -11.12 -17.08
C THR A 3 -13.43 -10.37 -16.11
N ALA A 4 -12.19 -10.10 -16.51
CA ALA A 4 -11.20 -9.36 -15.74
C ALA A 4 -10.16 -8.75 -16.69
N THR A 5 -9.54 -7.64 -16.29
CA THR A 5 -8.40 -7.06 -17.01
C THR A 5 -7.10 -7.66 -16.49
N SER A 6 -6.26 -8.14 -17.40
CA SER A 6 -4.92 -8.62 -17.04
C SER A 6 -4.01 -7.45 -16.68
N VAL A 7 -2.93 -7.68 -15.92
CA VAL A 7 -1.99 -6.59 -15.62
C VAL A 7 -1.38 -6.05 -16.91
N LYS A 8 -1.06 -6.91 -17.87
CA LYS A 8 -0.55 -6.49 -19.19
C LYS A 8 -1.49 -5.54 -19.91
N GLU A 9 -2.79 -5.84 -19.92
CA GLU A 9 -3.80 -4.94 -20.50
C GLU A 9 -3.92 -3.64 -19.71
N ALA A 10 -3.83 -3.70 -18.38
CA ALA A 10 -3.86 -2.50 -17.55
C ALA A 10 -2.65 -1.60 -17.79
N ILE A 11 -1.45 -2.18 -17.93
CA ILE A 11 -0.22 -1.47 -18.28
C ILE A 11 -0.38 -0.80 -19.66
N ALA A 12 -0.85 -1.53 -20.67
CA ALA A 12 -1.04 -0.97 -22.01
C ALA A 12 -2.04 0.20 -22.02
N ARG A 13 -3.14 0.10 -21.26
CA ARG A 13 -4.11 1.20 -21.11
C ARG A 13 -3.54 2.40 -20.36
N PHE A 14 -2.69 2.16 -19.37
CA PHE A 14 -1.99 3.23 -18.67
C PHE A 14 -1.03 3.95 -19.61
N GLU A 15 -0.25 3.23 -20.40
CA GLU A 15 0.64 3.79 -21.41
C GLU A 15 -0.13 4.65 -22.42
N GLU A 16 -1.27 4.15 -22.92
CA GLU A 16 -2.14 4.87 -23.84
C GLU A 16 -2.75 6.13 -23.22
N ALA A 17 -3.25 6.04 -21.97
CA ALA A 17 -3.84 7.17 -21.26
C ALA A 17 -2.81 8.27 -20.94
N GLU A 18 -1.62 7.90 -20.45
CA GLU A 18 -0.54 8.86 -20.20
C GLU A 18 -0.02 9.48 -21.50
N TYR A 19 0.06 8.69 -22.58
CA TYR A 19 0.41 9.22 -23.90
C TYR A 19 -0.59 10.28 -24.36
N HIS A 20 -1.88 9.98 -24.32
CA HIS A 20 -2.91 10.95 -24.69
C HIS A 20 -2.89 12.19 -23.81
N ARG A 21 -2.60 12.05 -22.51
CA ARG A 21 -2.46 13.19 -21.60
C ARG A 21 -1.29 14.09 -22.01
N ARG A 22 -0.11 13.51 -22.25
CA ARG A 22 1.09 14.25 -22.68
C ARG A 22 0.87 14.93 -24.04
N VAL A 23 0.24 14.23 -24.99
CA VAL A 23 -0.09 14.80 -26.31
C VAL A 23 -1.08 15.96 -26.18
N ALA A 24 -2.06 15.88 -25.28
CA ALA A 24 -3.02 16.96 -25.06
C ALA A 24 -2.38 18.23 -24.46
N GLU A 25 -1.30 18.06 -23.69
CA GLU A 25 -0.52 19.16 -23.09
C GLU A 25 0.49 19.80 -24.06
N LEU A 26 0.81 19.15 -25.19
CA LEU A 26 1.78 19.64 -26.18
C LEU A 26 1.17 20.65 -27.19
N PRO A 27 1.98 21.61 -27.68
CA PRO A 27 1.63 22.46 -28.81
C PRO A 27 1.25 21.66 -30.07
N GLU A 28 0.31 22.17 -30.89
CA GLU A 28 -0.24 21.49 -32.09
C GLU A 28 0.85 20.98 -33.06
N ASP A 29 1.94 21.73 -33.19
CA ASP A 29 3.09 21.44 -34.06
C ASP A 29 3.98 20.29 -33.54
N GLU A 30 3.95 20.01 -32.24
CA GLU A 30 4.74 18.94 -31.61
C GLU A 30 3.97 17.64 -31.39
N LYS A 31 2.62 17.65 -31.50
CA LYS A 31 1.76 16.49 -31.26
C LYS A 31 2.09 15.28 -32.13
N ALA A 32 2.53 15.50 -33.38
CA ALA A 32 2.88 14.43 -34.31
C ALA A 32 4.16 13.67 -33.93
N ASN A 33 5.04 14.28 -33.13
CA ASN A 33 6.33 13.73 -32.70
C ASN A 33 6.35 13.33 -31.22
N ALA A 34 5.19 13.30 -30.56
CA ALA A 34 5.12 12.98 -29.14
C ALA A 34 5.71 11.57 -28.87
N PRO A 35 6.62 11.44 -27.88
CA PRO A 35 7.23 10.16 -27.56
C PRO A 35 6.18 9.20 -26.98
N ARG A 36 6.27 7.93 -27.34
CA ARG A 36 5.43 6.88 -26.73
C ARG A 36 5.76 6.77 -25.24
N VAL A 37 4.74 6.54 -24.44
CA VAL A 37 4.92 6.26 -23.00
C VAL A 37 5.15 4.76 -22.83
N VAL A 38 6.22 4.42 -22.11
CA VAL A 38 6.55 3.04 -21.75
C VAL A 38 6.52 2.94 -20.23
N ALA A 39 5.61 2.13 -19.67
CA ALA A 39 5.40 2.05 -18.23
C ALA A 39 6.65 1.55 -17.48
N ALA A 40 7.53 0.79 -18.14
CA ALA A 40 8.80 0.34 -17.58
C ALA A 40 9.81 1.48 -17.29
N GLU A 41 9.65 2.63 -17.94
CA GLU A 41 10.49 3.82 -17.75
C GLU A 41 9.85 4.82 -16.77
N GLU A 42 8.55 4.66 -16.48
CA GLU A 42 7.83 5.57 -15.61
C GLU A 42 8.09 5.29 -14.13
N PRO A 43 8.42 6.32 -13.33
CA PRO A 43 8.62 6.17 -11.89
C PRO A 43 7.29 5.99 -11.14
N ARG A 44 6.16 6.35 -11.76
CA ARG A 44 4.84 6.29 -11.13
C ARG A 44 3.83 5.68 -12.08
N VAL A 45 3.36 4.48 -11.74
CA VAL A 45 2.40 3.71 -12.55
C VAL A 45 1.14 3.48 -11.72
N LEU A 46 0.03 4.11 -12.13
CA LEU A 46 -1.24 4.07 -11.41
C LEU A 46 -2.31 3.33 -12.24
N LEU A 47 -2.48 2.05 -11.95
CA LEU A 47 -3.47 1.14 -12.52
C LEU A 47 -4.73 1.10 -11.62
N ILE A 48 -5.33 2.27 -11.40
CA ILE A 48 -6.43 2.46 -10.44
C ILE A 48 -7.77 2.42 -11.16
N GLY A 49 -8.74 1.68 -10.62
CA GLY A 49 -10.12 1.73 -11.11
C GLY A 49 -10.31 1.15 -12.52
N MET A 50 -9.60 0.07 -12.84
CA MET A 50 -9.69 -0.55 -14.15
C MET A 50 -11.10 -1.11 -14.40
N LEU A 51 -11.58 -0.98 -15.64
CA LEU A 51 -12.85 -1.54 -16.08
C LEU A 51 -12.65 -2.43 -17.31
N PRO A 52 -12.84 -3.77 -17.24
CA PRO A 52 -13.06 -4.59 -16.04
C PRO A 52 -11.95 -4.50 -14.98
N PRO A 53 -12.22 -4.84 -13.70
CA PRO A 53 -11.22 -4.74 -12.64
C PRO A 53 -10.12 -5.80 -12.78
N ILE A 54 -8.95 -5.50 -12.22
CA ILE A 54 -7.87 -6.49 -12.07
C ILE A 54 -8.22 -7.42 -10.92
N VAL A 55 -8.33 -8.73 -11.19
CA VAL A 55 -8.67 -9.74 -10.18
C VAL A 55 -7.42 -10.43 -9.61
N LYS A 56 -6.35 -10.49 -10.40
CA LYS A 56 -5.13 -11.19 -10.04
C LYS A 56 -3.91 -10.43 -10.55
N MET A 57 -2.91 -10.31 -9.69
CA MET A 57 -1.58 -9.84 -10.06
C MET A 57 -0.80 -11.00 -10.71
N ASP A 58 -0.13 -10.71 -11.82
CA ASP A 58 0.70 -11.65 -12.57
C ASP A 58 2.15 -11.15 -12.62
N LYS A 59 3.01 -11.94 -13.28
CA LYS A 59 4.43 -11.65 -13.45
C LYS A 59 4.71 -10.39 -14.27
N ASP A 60 3.72 -9.86 -15.00
CA ASP A 60 3.94 -8.74 -15.91
C ASP A 60 4.19 -7.44 -15.13
N ILE A 61 3.85 -7.39 -13.83
CA ILE A 61 4.27 -6.32 -12.93
C ILE A 61 5.79 -6.18 -12.87
N ALA A 62 6.54 -7.28 -13.04
CA ALA A 62 8.01 -7.25 -13.03
C ALA A 62 8.61 -6.45 -14.19
N THR A 63 7.83 -6.12 -15.22
CA THR A 63 8.26 -5.24 -16.32
C THR A 63 8.51 -3.81 -15.88
N LEU A 64 7.89 -3.38 -14.77
CA LEU A 64 7.92 -2.00 -14.26
C LEU A 64 9.21 -1.68 -13.48
N VAL A 65 10.37 -2.00 -14.04
CA VAL A 65 11.68 -1.99 -13.36
C VAL A 65 12.07 -0.64 -12.75
N ASN A 66 11.58 0.48 -13.30
CA ASN A 66 11.83 1.82 -12.76
C ASN A 66 10.72 2.37 -11.85
N CYS A 67 9.65 1.62 -11.63
CA CYS A 67 8.51 2.10 -10.87
C CYS A 67 8.87 2.26 -9.38
N GLU A 68 8.75 3.49 -8.89
CA GLU A 68 8.88 3.87 -7.49
C GLU A 68 7.51 3.89 -6.77
N HIS A 69 6.44 4.19 -7.50
CA HIS A 69 5.08 4.21 -6.99
C HIS A 69 4.14 3.39 -7.87
N LEU A 70 3.76 2.22 -7.37
CA LEU A 70 2.78 1.34 -8.01
C LEU A 70 1.40 1.48 -7.34
N GLY A 71 0.43 1.98 -8.10
CA GLY A 71 -0.97 2.05 -7.70
C GLY A 71 -1.80 0.96 -8.37
N LEU A 72 -2.48 0.16 -7.58
CA LEU A 72 -3.41 -0.89 -7.99
C LEU A 72 -4.72 -0.79 -7.19
N SER A 73 -5.00 0.40 -6.66
CA SER A 73 -6.18 0.65 -5.84
C SER A 73 -7.48 0.55 -6.64
N THR A 74 -8.60 0.26 -5.96
CA THR A 74 -9.93 0.18 -6.58
C THR A 74 -9.98 -0.89 -7.68
N ASN A 75 -9.51 -2.09 -7.35
CA ASN A 75 -9.59 -3.26 -8.22
C ASN A 75 -10.24 -4.42 -7.43
N ALA A 76 -10.23 -5.63 -7.98
CA ALA A 76 -10.80 -6.82 -7.35
C ALA A 76 -9.70 -7.84 -6.97
N ILE A 77 -8.50 -7.35 -6.61
CA ILE A 77 -7.34 -8.22 -6.35
C ILE A 77 -7.60 -9.02 -5.08
N GLU A 78 -7.63 -10.35 -5.20
CA GLU A 78 -7.84 -11.24 -4.06
C GLU A 78 -6.52 -11.66 -3.39
N LYS A 79 -5.44 -11.74 -4.18
CA LYS A 79 -4.12 -12.20 -3.75
C LYS A 79 -3.03 -11.39 -4.43
N ILE A 80 -2.02 -11.06 -3.64
CA ILE A 80 -0.79 -10.44 -4.14
C ILE A 80 -0.01 -11.50 -4.93
N GLY A 81 0.32 -11.16 -6.17
CA GLY A 81 0.95 -12.08 -7.12
C GLY A 81 2.47 -11.95 -7.17
N PRO A 82 3.13 -12.87 -7.90
CA PRO A 82 4.58 -12.86 -8.03
C PRO A 82 5.03 -11.71 -8.94
N GLY A 83 6.23 -11.20 -8.71
CA GLY A 83 6.86 -10.17 -9.56
C GLY A 83 7.20 -8.88 -8.82
N LEU A 84 6.53 -8.59 -7.70
CA LEU A 84 6.84 -7.42 -6.87
C LEU A 84 8.28 -7.40 -6.34
N LYS A 85 8.86 -8.57 -6.07
CA LYS A 85 10.27 -8.72 -5.64
C LYS A 85 11.29 -8.20 -6.66
N GLU A 86 10.94 -8.15 -7.94
CA GLU A 86 11.83 -7.68 -9.00
C GLU A 86 11.87 -6.14 -9.06
N LEU A 87 10.89 -5.46 -8.43
CA LEU A 87 10.76 -4.02 -8.43
C LEU A 87 11.69 -3.35 -7.41
N LYS A 88 13.00 -3.39 -7.67
CA LYS A 88 14.05 -2.91 -6.76
C LYS A 88 13.97 -1.43 -6.38
N LYS A 89 13.24 -0.61 -7.14
CA LYS A 89 13.05 0.83 -6.88
C LYS A 89 11.72 1.19 -6.21
N LEU A 90 10.84 0.21 -6.00
CA LEU A 90 9.49 0.46 -5.48
C LEU A 90 9.54 0.96 -4.03
N LYS A 91 9.09 2.19 -3.81
CA LYS A 91 9.00 2.82 -2.49
C LYS A 91 7.55 2.87 -1.97
N VAL A 92 6.58 3.02 -2.88
CA VAL A 92 5.16 3.17 -2.54
C VAL A 92 4.33 2.12 -3.26
N LEU A 93 3.60 1.31 -2.49
CA LEU A 93 2.66 0.31 -3.01
C LEU A 93 1.25 0.60 -2.51
N SER A 94 0.34 0.88 -3.44
CA SER A 94 -1.05 1.20 -3.15
C SER A 94 -1.96 0.10 -3.65
N LEU A 95 -2.55 -0.66 -2.74
CA LEU A 95 -3.44 -1.80 -2.96
C LEU A 95 -4.78 -1.61 -2.23
N GLY A 96 -5.17 -0.35 -1.99
CA GLY A 96 -6.42 -0.03 -1.30
C GLY A 96 -7.67 -0.40 -2.11
N ARG A 97 -8.80 -0.62 -1.44
CA ARG A 97 -10.08 -1.00 -2.08
C ARG A 97 -9.92 -2.21 -3.02
N ASN A 98 -9.41 -3.29 -2.45
CA ASN A 98 -9.29 -4.60 -3.10
C ASN A 98 -9.96 -5.66 -2.21
N VAL A 99 -9.79 -6.94 -2.52
CA VAL A 99 -10.37 -8.07 -1.76
C VAL A 99 -9.27 -8.94 -1.15
N ILE A 100 -8.13 -8.34 -0.83
CA ILE A 100 -6.95 -9.04 -0.32
C ILE A 100 -7.24 -9.56 1.09
N ARG A 101 -6.98 -10.85 1.32
CA ARG A 101 -7.17 -11.50 2.63
C ARG A 101 -5.87 -11.78 3.37
N LYS A 102 -4.78 -11.95 2.64
CA LYS A 102 -3.47 -12.31 3.20
C LYS A 102 -2.39 -11.47 2.55
N ILE A 103 -1.43 -11.06 3.35
CA ILE A 103 -0.23 -10.39 2.90
C ILE A 103 0.81 -11.47 2.60
N GLU A 104 0.98 -11.78 1.32
CA GLU A 104 1.97 -12.76 0.85
C GLU A 104 2.79 -12.17 -0.29
N GLN A 105 3.99 -12.71 -0.51
CA GLN A 105 4.86 -12.34 -1.63
C GLN A 105 5.33 -10.86 -1.64
N LEU A 106 5.30 -10.18 -0.49
CA LEU A 106 5.88 -8.85 -0.28
C LEU A 106 7.35 -8.90 0.15
N ASP A 107 8.22 -9.46 -0.68
CA ASP A 107 9.67 -9.44 -0.46
C ASP A 107 10.30 -8.19 -1.09
N ILE A 108 9.97 -7.02 -0.52
CA ILE A 108 10.32 -5.69 -1.07
C ILE A 108 11.01 -4.88 0.04
N PRO A 109 12.29 -5.15 0.36
CA PRO A 109 12.94 -4.55 1.52
C PRO A 109 13.06 -3.02 1.44
N GLN A 110 13.05 -2.44 0.24
CA GLN A 110 13.10 -1.01 -0.02
C GLN A 110 11.74 -0.29 0.13
N LEU A 111 10.64 -1.01 0.35
CA LEU A 111 9.31 -0.40 0.41
C LEU A 111 9.20 0.49 1.66
N GLU A 112 8.81 1.75 1.45
CA GLU A 112 8.65 2.74 2.51
C GLU A 112 7.19 2.96 2.89
N GLN A 113 6.26 2.82 1.93
CA GLN A 113 4.84 3.05 2.13
C GLN A 113 3.99 1.92 1.55
N LEU A 114 3.09 1.38 2.38
CA LEU A 114 2.17 0.32 1.99
C LEU A 114 0.74 0.73 2.35
N TRP A 115 -0.12 0.82 1.32
CA TRP A 115 -1.52 1.17 1.51
C TRP A 115 -2.40 -0.03 1.17
N LEU A 116 -3.05 -0.59 2.19
CA LEU A 116 -3.93 -1.76 2.13
C LEU A 116 -5.31 -1.46 2.71
N SER A 117 -5.70 -0.18 2.79
CA SER A 117 -7.01 0.21 3.33
C SER A 117 -8.17 -0.35 2.49
N TYR A 118 -9.30 -0.68 3.12
CA TYR A 118 -10.45 -1.31 2.47
C TYR A 118 -10.10 -2.65 1.81
N ASN A 119 -9.55 -3.57 2.60
CA ASN A 119 -9.32 -4.96 2.22
C ASN A 119 -9.98 -5.89 3.26
N LYS A 120 -9.67 -7.19 3.22
CA LYS A 120 -10.21 -8.20 4.14
C LYS A 120 -9.10 -8.90 4.91
N ILE A 121 -8.04 -8.16 5.27
CA ILE A 121 -6.86 -8.69 5.95
C ILE A 121 -7.17 -8.87 7.44
N ASP A 122 -6.98 -10.09 7.95
CA ASP A 122 -7.18 -10.44 9.36
C ASP A 122 -5.86 -10.68 10.10
N LYS A 123 -4.77 -10.96 9.38
CA LYS A 123 -3.44 -11.28 9.91
C LYS A 123 -2.34 -10.49 9.20
N LEU A 124 -1.37 -10.01 9.96
CA LEU A 124 -0.20 -9.26 9.51
C LEU A 124 1.03 -10.14 9.30
N THR A 125 0.83 -11.44 9.08
CA THR A 125 1.89 -12.36 8.68
C THR A 125 2.43 -11.98 7.29
N GLY A 126 3.75 -12.01 7.09
CA GLY A 126 4.37 -11.74 5.78
C GLY A 126 4.95 -10.33 5.61
N LEU A 127 4.91 -9.48 6.64
CA LEU A 127 5.58 -8.17 6.65
C LEU A 127 7.05 -8.25 7.11
N ASP A 128 7.54 -9.44 7.46
CA ASP A 128 8.89 -9.70 8.01
C ASP A 128 10.04 -9.11 7.18
N LYS A 129 9.84 -8.98 5.86
CA LYS A 129 10.84 -8.51 4.90
C LYS A 129 10.83 -6.99 4.71
N LEU A 130 9.78 -6.29 5.12
CA LEU A 130 9.59 -4.85 4.90
C LEU A 130 10.26 -4.04 6.02
N LYS A 131 11.58 -4.11 6.10
CA LYS A 131 12.37 -3.50 7.18
C LYS A 131 12.39 -1.97 7.15
N ASN A 132 12.24 -1.37 5.96
CA ASN A 132 12.25 0.08 5.76
C ASN A 132 10.84 0.68 5.69
N LEU A 133 9.81 -0.09 6.05
CA LEU A 133 8.43 0.40 6.00
C LEU A 133 8.21 1.47 7.07
N LYS A 134 7.87 2.68 6.61
CA LYS A 134 7.61 3.86 7.45
C LYS A 134 6.12 4.15 7.59
N VAL A 135 5.35 3.92 6.53
CA VAL A 135 3.91 4.24 6.48
C VAL A 135 3.10 3.00 6.15
N LEU A 136 2.14 2.67 7.00
CA LEU A 136 1.24 1.54 6.80
C LEU A 136 -0.22 1.94 6.97
N TYR A 137 -0.96 1.99 5.88
CA TYR A 137 -2.39 2.30 5.91
C TYR A 137 -3.24 1.05 5.75
N MET A 138 -3.93 0.64 6.81
CA MET A 138 -4.77 -0.57 6.84
C MET A 138 -6.16 -0.30 7.40
N SER A 139 -6.71 0.91 7.21
CA SER A 139 -8.08 1.20 7.63
C SER A 139 -9.09 0.25 6.99
N ASN A 140 -10.21 -0.01 7.65
CA ASN A 140 -11.29 -0.86 7.13
C ASN A 140 -10.78 -2.26 6.73
N ASN A 141 -10.06 -2.92 7.63
CA ASN A 141 -9.66 -4.33 7.54
C ASN A 141 -10.25 -5.12 8.71
N LEU A 142 -9.80 -6.35 8.92
CA LEU A 142 -10.35 -7.29 9.90
C LEU A 142 -9.35 -7.61 11.03
N ILE A 143 -8.40 -6.71 11.31
CA ILE A 143 -7.42 -6.91 12.39
C ILE A 143 -8.13 -6.82 13.74
N SER A 144 -8.13 -7.91 14.50
CA SER A 144 -8.81 -8.00 15.80
C SER A 144 -7.86 -8.24 16.98
N SER A 145 -6.64 -8.74 16.75
CA SER A 145 -5.75 -9.14 17.84
C SER A 145 -4.59 -8.17 18.04
N TRP A 146 -4.29 -7.86 19.30
CA TRP A 146 -3.11 -7.11 19.71
C TRP A 146 -1.79 -7.82 19.35
N THR A 147 -1.83 -9.16 19.24
CA THR A 147 -0.67 -9.95 18.79
C THR A 147 -0.19 -9.57 17.39
N GLU A 148 -1.10 -9.09 16.53
CA GLU A 148 -0.72 -8.62 15.20
C GLU A 148 0.04 -7.29 15.25
N ILE A 149 -0.27 -6.44 16.23
CA ILE A 149 0.46 -5.19 16.48
C ILE A 149 1.85 -5.49 17.09
N ASP A 150 1.92 -6.45 18.02
CA ASP A 150 3.19 -6.93 18.56
C ASP A 150 4.07 -7.52 17.45
N ARG A 151 3.48 -8.27 16.53
CA ARG A 151 4.15 -8.77 15.32
C ARG A 151 4.66 -7.62 14.46
N LEU A 152 3.83 -6.61 14.22
CA LEU A 152 4.20 -5.45 13.41
C LEU A 152 5.41 -4.71 14.00
N SER A 153 5.43 -4.52 15.32
CA SER A 153 6.55 -3.92 16.05
C SER A 153 7.87 -4.65 15.81
N ASN A 154 7.84 -5.99 15.85
CA ASN A 154 9.02 -6.82 15.62
C ASN A 154 9.45 -6.88 14.15
N GLN A 155 8.48 -6.84 13.23
CA GLN A 155 8.74 -7.02 11.80
C GLN A 155 9.19 -5.72 11.11
N CYS A 156 8.58 -4.59 11.47
CA CYS A 156 8.74 -3.28 10.84
C CYS A 156 9.15 -2.22 11.88
N PRO A 157 10.42 -2.20 12.31
CA PRO A 157 10.87 -1.32 13.40
C PRO A 157 11.01 0.15 13.01
N GLU A 158 10.86 0.50 11.73
CA GLU A 158 10.97 1.88 11.21
C GLU A 158 9.60 2.52 10.95
N LEU A 159 8.51 1.92 11.45
CA LEU A 159 7.16 2.48 11.30
C LEU A 159 7.01 3.79 12.06
N VAL A 160 6.59 4.81 11.33
CA VAL A 160 6.39 6.19 11.78
C VAL A 160 4.91 6.56 11.72
N GLU A 161 4.18 6.06 10.72
CA GLU A 161 2.77 6.36 10.53
C GLU A 161 1.95 5.08 10.28
N VAL A 162 0.86 4.92 11.03
CA VAL A 162 -0.07 3.79 10.87
C VAL A 162 -1.52 4.25 10.92
N LEU A 163 -2.37 3.58 10.16
CA LEU A 163 -3.81 3.82 10.12
C LEU A 163 -4.55 2.49 10.27
N PHE A 164 -5.17 2.28 11.43
CA PHE A 164 -5.95 1.11 11.81
C PHE A 164 -7.44 1.41 11.97
N LEU A 165 -7.88 2.65 11.77
CA LEU A 165 -9.30 3.03 11.82
C LEU A 165 -10.23 2.00 11.16
N ASN A 166 -11.38 1.76 11.78
CA ASN A 166 -12.38 0.78 11.34
C ASN A 166 -11.84 -0.67 11.25
N ASN A 167 -10.86 -1.03 12.08
CA ASN A 167 -10.53 -2.44 12.36
C ASN A 167 -11.16 -2.86 13.70
N PRO A 168 -11.52 -4.15 13.87
CA PRO A 168 -12.04 -4.66 15.13
C PRO A 168 -11.16 -4.36 16.36
N ILE A 169 -9.84 -4.23 16.19
CA ILE A 169 -8.90 -3.88 17.26
C ILE A 169 -9.23 -2.54 17.95
N CYS A 170 -9.80 -1.57 17.22
CA CYS A 170 -10.19 -0.27 17.80
C CYS A 170 -11.31 -0.43 18.84
N ASN A 171 -12.15 -1.46 18.69
CA ASN A 171 -13.27 -1.73 19.61
C ASN A 171 -12.87 -2.61 20.79
N ASN A 172 -11.64 -3.16 20.78
CA ASN A 172 -11.15 -4.05 21.83
C ASN A 172 -10.49 -3.31 23.00
N ALA A 173 -10.49 -1.97 22.96
CA ALA A 173 -10.03 -1.13 24.06
C ALA A 173 -11.23 -0.43 24.74
N PRO A 174 -11.15 -0.12 26.06
CA PRO A 174 -12.22 0.57 26.79
C PRO A 174 -12.53 1.97 26.25
N SER A 175 -11.55 2.64 25.65
CA SER A 175 -11.69 3.96 25.04
C SER A 175 -10.71 4.14 23.88
N MET A 176 -10.98 5.09 22.99
CA MET A 176 -10.05 5.46 21.91
C MET A 176 -8.70 5.95 22.45
N GLN A 177 -8.69 6.59 23.62
CA GLN A 177 -7.46 7.05 24.25
C GLN A 177 -6.62 5.87 24.76
N GLU A 178 -7.24 4.88 25.41
CA GLU A 178 -6.52 3.66 25.80
C GLU A 178 -6.03 2.85 24.60
N TYR A 179 -6.85 2.75 23.55
CA TYR A 179 -6.43 2.13 22.29
C TYR A 179 -5.12 2.76 21.79
N ARG A 180 -5.05 4.10 21.74
CA ARG A 180 -3.87 4.82 21.30
C ARG A 180 -2.67 4.51 22.20
N TYR A 181 -2.82 4.59 23.53
CA TYR A 181 -1.74 4.23 24.45
C TYR A 181 -1.25 2.79 24.26
N MET A 182 -2.16 1.82 24.10
CA MET A 182 -1.80 0.42 23.87
C MET A 182 -1.04 0.20 22.55
N VAL A 183 -1.37 0.96 21.50
CA VAL A 183 -0.60 0.95 20.24
C VAL A 183 0.77 1.58 20.43
N LEU A 184 0.85 2.75 21.08
CA LEU A 184 2.10 3.48 21.31
C LEU A 184 3.09 2.71 22.20
N GLN A 185 2.60 1.98 23.21
CA GLN A 185 3.42 1.09 24.04
C GLN A 185 4.13 0.00 23.21
N ARG A 186 3.48 -0.47 22.14
CA ARG A 186 4.01 -1.50 21.24
C ARG A 186 4.83 -0.92 20.11
N LEU A 187 4.45 0.26 19.62
CA LEU A 187 5.07 0.98 18.52
C LEU A 187 5.59 2.34 18.99
N PRO A 188 6.69 2.39 19.77
CA PRO A 188 7.16 3.63 20.37
C PRO A 188 7.70 4.64 19.35
N LYS A 189 8.12 4.21 18.16
CA LYS A 189 8.63 5.12 17.11
C LYS A 189 7.54 5.87 16.33
N LEU A 190 6.27 5.55 16.60
CA LEU A 190 5.15 6.13 15.88
C LEU A 190 5.01 7.62 16.19
N THR A 191 4.91 8.45 15.14
CA THR A 191 4.66 9.89 15.25
C THR A 191 3.27 10.27 14.79
N LYS A 192 2.57 9.37 14.09
CA LYS A 192 1.20 9.60 13.63
C LYS A 192 0.39 8.31 13.68
N LEU A 193 -0.73 8.36 14.41
CA LEU A 193 -1.65 7.25 14.60
C LEU A 193 -3.04 7.67 14.15
N ASP A 194 -3.61 6.91 13.22
CA ASP A 194 -4.98 7.08 12.75
C ASP A 194 -5.28 8.47 12.14
N GLY A 195 -4.27 9.06 11.49
CA GLY A 195 -4.37 10.39 10.91
C GLY A 195 -4.13 11.53 11.92
N VAL A 196 -4.03 11.21 13.21
CA VAL A 196 -3.77 12.18 14.29
C VAL A 196 -2.29 12.10 14.68
N PRO A 197 -1.56 13.24 14.73
CA PRO A 197 -0.20 13.25 15.24
C PRO A 197 -0.16 12.73 16.67
N VAL A 198 0.93 12.08 17.04
CA VAL A 198 1.17 11.60 18.40
C VAL A 198 1.94 12.69 19.13
N ASP A 199 1.31 13.25 20.16
CA ASP A 199 1.98 14.27 20.96
C ASP A 199 3.07 13.62 21.84
N PRO A 200 4.21 14.29 22.07
CA PRO A 200 5.26 13.77 22.94
C PRO A 200 4.77 13.40 24.34
N GLU A 201 3.85 14.20 24.90
CA GLU A 201 3.22 13.93 26.20
C GLU A 201 2.38 12.64 26.18
N GLU A 202 1.67 12.39 25.08
CA GLU A 202 0.88 11.16 24.90
C GLU A 202 1.79 9.93 24.90
N LYS A 203 2.94 10.05 24.25
CA LYS A 203 3.95 9.00 24.18
C LYS A 203 4.62 8.75 25.53
N GLU A 204 5.01 9.80 26.26
CA GLU A 204 5.55 9.67 27.62
C GLU A 204 4.55 9.00 28.56
N GLU A 205 3.27 9.38 28.47
CA GLU A 205 2.22 8.76 29.28
C GLU A 205 2.00 7.28 28.92
N ALA A 206 2.05 6.94 27.63
CA ALA A 206 2.02 5.54 27.18
C ALA A 206 3.18 4.73 27.77
N GLU A 207 4.39 5.29 27.77
CA GLU A 207 5.59 4.67 28.34
C GLU A 207 5.51 4.52 29.86
N ARG A 208 4.99 5.52 30.59
CA ARG A 208 4.78 5.44 32.06
C ARG A 208 3.83 4.33 32.48
N ARG A 209 2.87 3.98 31.61
CA ARG A 209 1.85 2.96 31.86
C ARG A 209 2.24 1.55 31.42
N ARG A 210 3.47 1.36 30.93
CA ARG A 210 3.99 0.09 30.43
C ARG A 210 4.47 -0.81 31.58
#